data_AF-M8BB47-F1
#
_entry.id   AF-M8BB47-F1
#
_cell.length_a   1.000
_cell.length_b   1.000
_cell.length_c   1.000
_cell.angle_alpha   90.00
_cell.angle_beta   90.00
_cell.angle_gamma   90.00
#
_symmetry.space_group_name_H-M   'P 1'
#
loop_
_entity.id
_entity.type
_entity.pdbx_description
1 polymer ?
#
loop_
_entity_poly.entity_id
_entity_poly.type
_entity_poly.pdbx_seq_one_letter_code
_entity_poly.pdbx_strand_id
1 'polypeptide(L)'
;MEQATPPAAAGIDLSPAATDLGRVHLLPCGIRHNSAAAVSDYFKPRDTGVEVDGVKVEEAFFRGRNLQGATVALPDGYRGELRRSDSVRWKGWRYLNLEALAQI
;
A
#
# COMPACT_ATOMS: atom_id res chain seq x y z
N MET A 1 3.37 -45.77 -13.29
CA MET A 1 3.29 -44.52 -14.06
C MET A 1 2.14 -43.73 -13.46
N GLU A 2 2.43 -42.72 -12.66
CA GLU A 2 1.53 -41.60 -12.38
C GLU A 2 2.42 -40.53 -11.74
N GLN A 3 2.93 -39.60 -12.56
CA GLN A 3 3.62 -38.43 -12.04
C GLN A 3 2.56 -37.45 -11.56
N ALA A 4 2.63 -37.08 -10.28
CA ALA A 4 1.84 -36.00 -9.73
C ALA A 4 2.33 -34.66 -10.32
N THR A 5 1.48 -34.01 -11.12
CA THR A 5 1.71 -32.64 -11.58
C THR A 5 1.77 -31.70 -10.38
N PRO A 6 2.86 -30.96 -10.14
CA PRO A 6 2.92 -29.99 -9.05
C PRO A 6 1.88 -28.88 -9.28
N PRO A 7 1.21 -28.39 -8.20
CA PRO A 7 0.25 -27.31 -8.33
C PRO A 7 0.92 -26.09 -8.94
N ALA A 8 0.36 -25.61 -10.05
CA ALA A 8 0.82 -24.43 -10.76
C ALA A 8 1.06 -23.30 -9.75
N ALA A 9 2.30 -22.80 -9.71
CA ALA A 9 2.65 -21.61 -8.98
C ALA A 9 1.63 -20.52 -9.34
N ALA A 10 0.91 -19.99 -8.35
CA ALA A 10 0.04 -18.85 -8.54
C ALA A 10 0.92 -17.64 -8.87
N GLY A 11 1.26 -17.50 -10.15
CA GLY A 11 1.99 -16.35 -10.66
C GLY A 11 1.16 -15.11 -10.39
N ILE A 12 1.72 -14.19 -9.60
CA ILE A 12 1.14 -12.86 -9.46
C ILE A 12 1.42 -12.16 -10.80
N ASP A 13 0.38 -11.94 -11.59
CA ASP A 13 0.51 -11.14 -12.80
C ASP A 13 0.80 -9.69 -12.39
N LEU A 14 2.01 -9.22 -12.69
CA LEU A 14 2.46 -7.86 -12.42
C LEU A 14 2.21 -6.93 -13.61
N SER A 15 1.27 -7.30 -14.51
CA SER A 15 0.98 -6.53 -15.71
C SER A 15 0.75 -5.04 -15.40
N PRO A 16 1.36 -4.13 -16.18
CA PRO A 16 1.34 -2.71 -15.88
C PRO A 16 -0.01 -2.10 -16.28
N ALA A 17 -0.96 -2.05 -15.34
CA ALA A 17 -2.08 -1.13 -15.41
C ALA A 17 -1.59 0.27 -15.03
N ALA A 18 -1.06 1.02 -16.00
CA ALA A 18 -0.51 2.35 -15.78
C ALA A 18 -1.64 3.36 -15.49
N THR A 19 -1.97 3.54 -14.21
CA THR A 19 -2.76 4.68 -13.73
C THR A 19 -1.80 5.66 -13.07
N ASP A 20 -1.84 6.93 -13.48
CA ASP A 20 -1.12 7.99 -12.78
C ASP A 20 -1.73 8.16 -11.38
N LEU A 21 -0.94 7.86 -10.35
CA LEU A 21 -1.37 7.89 -8.95
C LEU A 21 -1.22 9.29 -8.32
N GLY A 22 -0.67 10.24 -9.08
CA GLY A 22 -0.42 11.59 -8.59
C GLY A 22 0.63 11.63 -7.48
N ARG A 23 0.32 12.35 -6.39
CA ARG A 23 1.24 12.61 -5.27
C ARG A 23 0.95 11.69 -4.08
N VAL A 24 2.00 11.14 -3.47
CA VAL A 24 1.91 10.31 -2.26
C VAL A 24 2.44 11.10 -1.06
N HIS A 25 1.74 11.03 0.07
CA HIS A 25 2.11 11.69 1.32
C HIS A 25 2.37 10.67 2.43
N LEU A 26 3.55 10.72 3.03
CA LEU A 26 3.87 9.95 4.24
C LEU A 26 3.60 10.84 5.47
N LEU A 27 2.65 10.43 6.31
CA LEU A 27 2.30 11.17 7.53
C LEU A 27 3.05 10.61 8.74
N PRO A 28 3.42 11.46 9.72
CA PRO A 28 4.04 11.02 10.97
C PRO A 28 3.02 10.41 11.96
N CYS A 29 1.93 9.82 11.46
CA CYS A 29 0.89 9.19 12.25
C CYS A 29 0.16 8.11 11.47
N GLY A 30 -0.41 7.13 12.18
CA GLY A 30 -1.27 6.10 11.60
C GLY A 30 -2.72 6.55 11.51
N ILE A 31 -3.34 6.35 10.34
CA ILE A 31 -4.79 6.52 10.14
C ILE A 31 -5.43 5.13 10.15
N ARG A 32 -6.38 4.89 11.06
CA ARG A 32 -7.05 3.57 11.20
C ARG A 32 -7.97 3.22 10.03
N HIS A 33 -8.46 4.23 9.31
CA HIS A 33 -9.37 4.04 8.19
C HIS A 33 -8.58 3.92 6.89
N ASN A 34 -8.90 2.90 6.09
CA ASN A 34 -8.37 2.70 4.74
C ASN A 34 -9.50 2.82 3.72
N SER A 35 -10.04 4.03 3.58
CA SER A 35 -11.12 4.37 2.67
C SER A 35 -10.71 5.51 1.75
N ALA A 36 -11.50 5.77 0.71
CA ALA A 36 -11.34 6.98 -0.09
C ALA A 36 -11.38 8.23 0.80
N ALA A 37 -10.54 9.22 0.47
CA ALA A 37 -10.43 10.48 1.18
C ALA A 37 -10.26 11.63 0.19
N ALA A 38 -10.89 12.77 0.49
CA ALA A 38 -10.77 14.00 -0.30
C ALA A 38 -9.45 14.74 -0.01
N VAL A 39 -8.32 14.09 -0.28
CA VAL A 39 -6.98 14.61 0.05
C VAL A 39 -6.74 15.97 -0.62
N SER A 40 -7.05 16.07 -1.91
CA SER A 40 -6.84 17.30 -2.70
C SER A 40 -7.66 18.50 -2.20
N ASP A 41 -8.77 18.29 -1.49
CA ASP A 41 -9.61 19.39 -1.00
C ASP A 41 -9.09 19.95 0.33
N TYR A 42 -8.62 19.07 1.22
CA TYR A 42 -8.26 19.42 2.60
C TYR A 42 -6.76 19.47 2.87
N PHE A 43 -5.95 18.70 2.14
CA PHE A 43 -4.51 18.56 2.38
C PHE A 43 -3.73 19.13 1.19
N LYS A 44 -3.41 20.41 1.28
CA LYS A 44 -2.66 21.16 0.26
C LYS A 44 -1.36 21.69 0.87
N PRO A 45 -0.24 20.96 0.73
CA PRO A 45 1.07 21.46 1.15
C PRO A 45 1.37 22.80 0.49
N ARG A 46 1.94 23.73 1.27
CA ARG A 46 2.33 25.07 0.83
C ARG A 46 3.83 25.24 1.01
N ASP A 47 4.48 25.87 0.04
CA ASP A 47 5.88 26.24 0.14
C ASP A 47 6.04 27.31 1.24
N THR A 48 6.97 27.09 2.18
CA THR A 48 7.24 28.01 3.29
C THR A 48 8.31 29.05 2.96
N GLY A 49 9.00 28.92 1.82
CA GLY A 49 10.17 29.70 1.44
C GLY A 49 11.44 29.31 2.20
N VAL A 50 11.38 28.28 3.05
CA VAL A 50 12.50 27.79 3.86
C VAL A 50 13.13 26.58 3.17
N GLU A 51 14.45 26.58 3.05
CA GLU A 51 15.24 25.43 2.59
C GLU A 51 16.13 24.93 3.71
N VAL A 52 16.14 23.61 3.91
CA VAL A 52 17.01 22.92 4.87
C VAL A 52 17.75 21.83 4.11
N ASP A 53 19.09 21.83 4.18
CA ASP A 53 19.96 20.89 3.48
C ASP A 53 19.70 20.80 1.96
N GLY A 54 19.32 21.93 1.35
CA GLY A 54 18.98 22.02 -0.08
C GLY A 54 17.61 21.46 -0.45
N VAL A 55 16.78 21.15 0.54
CA VAL A 55 15.42 20.63 0.35
C VAL A 55 14.39 21.67 0.81
N LYS A 56 13.44 21.98 -0.06
CA LYS A 56 12.34 22.92 0.23
C LYS A 56 11.39 22.34 1.26
N VAL A 57 11.13 23.12 2.30
CA VAL A 57 10.17 22.78 3.34
C VAL A 57 8.78 23.22 2.92
N GLU A 58 7.86 22.26 2.90
CA GLU A 58 6.43 22.47 2.71
C GLU A 58 5.70 22.34 4.05
N GLU A 59 4.68 23.15 4.27
CA GLU A 59 3.79 23.07 5.43
C GLU A 59 2.39 22.58 5.03
N ALA A 60 1.77 21.77 5.89
CA ALA A 60 0.39 21.36 5.77
C ALA A 60 -0.23 21.15 7.15
N PHE A 61 -1.55 21.27 7.26
CA PHE A 61 -2.25 21.00 8.51
C PHE A 61 -3.05 19.71 8.41
N PHE A 62 -2.88 18.84 9.41
CA PHE A 62 -3.69 17.63 9.54
C PHE A 62 -4.31 17.58 10.93
N ARG A 63 -5.65 17.61 10.99
CA ARG A 63 -6.43 17.62 12.24
C ARG A 63 -5.98 18.71 13.23
N GLY A 64 -5.70 19.91 12.71
CA GLY A 64 -5.26 21.07 13.51
C GLY A 64 -3.79 21.05 13.94
N ARG A 65 -3.02 20.03 13.56
CA ARG A 65 -1.58 19.98 13.83
C ARG A 65 -0.81 20.46 12.60
N ASN A 66 0.14 21.37 12.81
CA ASN A 66 1.09 21.77 11.78
C ASN A 66 2.05 20.60 11.50
N LEU A 67 2.13 20.20 10.23
CA LEU A 67 3.09 19.25 9.71
C LEU A 67 4.05 20.00 8.78
N GLN A 68 5.34 19.88 9.05
CA GLN A 68 6.39 20.30 8.15
C GLN A 68 6.95 19.07 7.47
N GLY A 69 7.14 19.16 6.16
CA GLY A 69 7.67 18.07 5.36
C GLY A 69 8.43 18.61 4.16
N ALA A 70 8.84 17.69 3.31
CA ALA A 70 9.54 17.99 2.08
C ALA A 70 9.16 16.96 1.02
N THR A 71 9.21 17.37 -0.23
CA THR A 71 9.06 16.45 -1.36
C THR A 71 10.39 15.71 -1.59
N VAL A 72 10.38 14.38 -1.40
CA VAL A 72 11.54 13.51 -1.62
C VAL A 72 11.41 12.84 -2.98
N ALA A 73 12.38 13.09 -3.86
CA ALA A 73 12.45 12.40 -5.15
C ALA A 73 12.88 10.93 -4.96
N LEU A 74 12.38 10.05 -5.82
CA LEU A 74 12.90 8.68 -5.88
C LEU A 74 14.35 8.72 -6.40
N PRO A 75 15.26 7.89 -5.85
CA PRO A 75 16.62 7.80 -6.37
C PRO A 75 16.65 7.36 -7.84
N ASP A 76 17.70 7.75 -8.55
CA ASP A 76 17.87 7.41 -9.96
C ASP A 76 17.86 5.90 -10.19
N GLY A 77 17.16 5.48 -11.24
CA GLY A 77 17.00 4.06 -11.59
C GLY A 77 15.93 3.32 -10.79
N TYR A 78 15.25 3.97 -9.84
CA TYR A 78 14.13 3.39 -9.09
C TYR A 78 12.78 3.92 -9.59
N ARG A 79 11.76 3.05 -9.52
CA ARG A 79 10.36 3.40 -9.81
C ARG A 79 9.46 2.94 -8.67
N GLY A 80 8.57 3.82 -8.23
CA GLY A 80 7.52 3.49 -7.27
C GLY A 80 6.31 2.87 -7.97
N GLU A 81 5.75 1.82 -7.39
CA GLU A 81 4.54 1.15 -7.88
C GLU A 81 3.60 0.85 -6.72
N LEU A 82 2.35 1.30 -6.82
CA LEU A 82 1.30 0.93 -5.86
C LEU A 82 0.54 -0.27 -6.40
N ARG A 83 0.46 -1.34 -5.61
CA ARG A 83 -0.29 -2.53 -5.97
C ARG A 83 -1.45 -2.72 -5.02
N ARG A 84 -2.63 -2.95 -5.60
CA ARG A 84 -3.78 -3.46 -4.87
C ARG A 84 -3.73 -4.98 -4.96
N SER A 85 -3.62 -5.65 -3.82
CA SER A 85 -3.88 -7.09 -3.79
C SER A 85 -5.38 -7.30 -3.79
N ASP A 86 -5.90 -7.92 -4.84
CA ASP A 86 -7.23 -8.52 -4.76
C ASP A 86 -7.09 -9.76 -3.88
N SER A 87 -7.67 -9.70 -2.68
CA SER A 87 -7.57 -10.78 -1.70
C SER A 87 -7.89 -12.12 -2.35
N VAL A 88 -6.94 -13.05 -2.23
CA VAL A 88 -7.12 -14.45 -2.62
C VAL A 88 -8.42 -14.92 -1.98
N ARG A 89 -9.33 -15.44 -2.81
CA ARG A 89 -10.59 -16.04 -2.36
C ARG A 89 -10.23 -17.15 -1.37
N TRP A 90 -10.44 -16.94 -0.07
CA TRP A 90 -10.22 -17.95 0.97
C TRP A 90 -11.14 -19.14 0.70
N LYS A 91 -10.67 -20.14 -0.05
CA LYS A 91 -11.38 -21.41 -0.20
C LYS A 91 -11.12 -22.26 1.04
N GLY A 92 -12.05 -22.14 1.98
CA GLY A 92 -12.48 -23.25 2.83
C GLY A 92 -11.55 -23.63 3.97
N TRP A 93 -12.00 -23.32 5.18
CA TRP A 93 -11.70 -24.19 6.32
C TRP A 93 -12.36 -25.54 6.02
N ARG A 94 -11.61 -26.49 5.45
CA ARG A 94 -11.98 -27.90 5.62
C ARG A 94 -11.66 -28.23 7.07
N TYR A 95 -12.69 -28.17 7.91
CA TYR A 95 -12.69 -28.93 9.14
C TYR A 95 -12.22 -30.35 8.79
N LEU A 96 -11.07 -30.73 9.35
CA LEU A 96 -10.73 -32.14 9.47
C LEU A 96 -11.89 -32.77 10.26
N ASN A 97 -12.62 -33.69 9.61
CA ASN A 97 -13.69 -34.45 10.24
C ASN A 97 -13.19 -35.02 11.57
N LEU A 98 -13.83 -34.62 12.68
CA LEU A 98 -13.60 -35.20 14.00
C LEU A 98 -14.23 -36.61 14.12
N GLU A 99 -14.84 -37.14 13.07
CA GLU A 99 -15.40 -38.50 13.06
C GLU A 99 -14.39 -39.60 12.71
N ALA A 100 -13.13 -39.26 12.41
CA ALA A 100 -12.07 -40.26 12.20
C ALA A 100 -11.38 -40.71 13.51
N LEU A 101 -11.89 -40.33 14.69
CA LEU A 101 -11.32 -40.68 16.00
C LEU A 101 -12.24 -41.55 16.89
N ALA A 102 -13.18 -42.28 16.30
CA ALA A 102 -14.01 -43.25 17.03
C ALA A 102 -13.90 -44.65 16.40
N GLN A 103 -12.70 -45.21 16.35
CA GLN A 103 -12.52 -46.65 16.18
C GLN A 103 -11.17 -47.13 16.74
N ILE A 104 -11.09 -47.17 18.08
CA ILE A 104 -10.32 -48.15 18.86
C ILE A 104 -11.18 -48.52 20.06
#